data_AF-A0A1G2IFR2-F1
#
_entry.id   AF-A0A1G2IFR2-F1
#
_cell.length_a   1.000
_cell.length_b   1.000
_cell.length_c   1.000
_cell.angle_alpha   90.00
_cell.angle_beta   90.00
_cell.angle_gamma   90.00
#
_symmetry.space_group_name_H-M   'P 1'
#
loop_
_entity.id
_entity.type
_entity.pdbx_description
1 polymer ?
#
loop_
_entity_poly.entity_id
_entity_poly.type
_entity_poly.pdbx_seq_one_letter_code
_entity_poly.pdbx_strand_id
1 'polypeptide(L)'
;MTQKELKRKDILFPELSYRIVGCAFEVFNELGPGYHEKYYQKALSKAFLMKGLKFLEQVHFPLKYQEKVIGRNFFDFLVEGSVIVL
;
A
#
# COMPACT_ATOMS: atom_id res chain seq x y z
N MET A 1 -20.81 15.35 -11.59
CA MET A 1 -19.93 15.45 -10.40
C MET A 1 -18.50 15.56 -10.90
N THR A 2 -17.92 16.75 -10.83
CA THR A 2 -16.58 17.04 -11.36
C THR A 2 -15.55 16.42 -10.42
N GLN A 3 -14.88 15.34 -10.83
CA GLN A 3 -13.69 14.85 -10.12
C GLN A 3 -12.62 15.94 -10.23
N LYS A 4 -12.28 16.58 -9.11
CA LYS A 4 -11.17 17.51 -9.03
C LYS A 4 -9.88 16.71 -9.22
N GLU A 5 -9.18 16.97 -10.31
CA GLU A 5 -7.86 16.41 -10.60
C GLU A 5 -6.85 16.87 -9.53
N LEU A 6 -6.08 15.94 -8.95
CA LEU A 6 -5.13 16.24 -7.88
C LEU A 6 -3.84 16.80 -8.51
N LYS A 7 -3.70 18.12 -8.53
CA LYS A 7 -2.55 18.80 -9.16
C LYS A 7 -1.35 18.90 -8.22
N ARG A 8 -0.75 17.77 -7.85
CA ARG A 8 0.60 17.71 -7.26
C ARG A 8 1.57 17.13 -8.28
N LYS A 9 2.30 18.00 -8.97
CA LYS A 9 3.23 17.63 -10.05
C LYS A 9 4.48 16.88 -9.57
N ASP A 10 4.73 16.87 -8.26
CA ASP A 10 5.87 16.23 -7.62
C ASP A 10 5.60 14.76 -7.21
N ILE A 11 4.34 14.32 -7.26
CA ILE A 11 3.94 12.94 -6.96
C ILE A 11 3.67 12.22 -8.29
N LEU A 12 4.28 11.04 -8.46
CA LEU A 12 4.13 10.25 -9.69
C LEU A 12 2.71 9.71 -9.90
N PHE A 13 2.01 9.33 -8.83
CA PHE A 13 0.65 8.78 -8.86
C PHE A 13 -0.27 9.45 -7.82
N PRO A 14 -0.62 10.75 -7.99
CA PRO A 14 -1.29 11.51 -6.94
C PRO A 14 -2.66 10.95 -6.54
N GLU A 15 -3.48 10.51 -7.51
CA GLU A 15 -4.80 9.93 -7.25
C GLU A 15 -4.69 8.56 -6.56
N LEU A 16 -3.79 7.70 -7.03
CA LEU A 16 -3.59 6.37 -6.44
C LEU A 16 -3.03 6.47 -5.03
N SER A 17 -2.01 7.31 -4.81
CA SER A 17 -1.45 7.59 -3.49
C SER A 17 -2.52 8.14 -2.54
N TYR A 18 -3.37 9.06 -3.01
CA TYR A 18 -4.46 9.59 -2.20
C TYR A 18 -5.46 8.49 -1.78
N ARG A 19 -5.83 7.59 -2.70
CA ARG A 19 -6.70 6.45 -2.38
C ARG A 19 -6.07 5.49 -1.38
N ILE A 20 -4.80 5.14 -1.56
CA ILE A 20 -4.06 4.23 -0.67
C ILE A 20 -3.96 4.82 0.74
N VAL A 21 -3.53 6.08 0.85
CA VAL A 21 -3.41 6.78 2.13
C VAL A 21 -4.77 6.95 2.79
N GLY A 22 -5.83 7.23 2.02
CA GLY A 22 -7.20 7.24 2.51
C GLY A 22 -7.61 5.91 3.16
N CYS A 23 -7.26 4.78 2.56
CA CYS A 23 -7.52 3.45 3.16
C CYS A 23 -6.75 3.27 4.47
N ALA A 24 -5.49 3.72 4.55
CA ALA A 24 -4.70 3.65 5.78
C ALA A 24 -5.30 4.51 6.90
N PHE A 25 -5.79 5.71 6.59
CA PHE A 25 -6.52 6.55 7.55
C PHE A 25 -7.83 5.91 8.00
N GLU A 26 -8.61 5.31 7.09
CA GLU A 26 -9.84 4.59 7.46
C GLU A 26 -9.54 3.47 8.46
N VAL A 27 -8.52 2.65 8.18
CA VAL A 27 -8.06 1.59 9.09
C VAL A 27 -7.62 2.15 10.45
N PHE A 28 -6.81 3.21 10.46
CA PHE A 28 -6.34 3.82 11.71
C PHE A 28 -7.49 4.44 12.51
N ASN A 29 -8.45 5.08 11.86
CA ASN A 29 -9.61 5.68 12.52
C ASN A 29 -10.53 4.62 13.13
N GLU A 30 -10.62 3.43 12.54
CA GLU A 30 -11.45 2.34 13.04
C GLU A 30 -10.75 1.54 14.14
N LEU A 31 -9.50 1.13 13.94
CA LEU A 31 -8.77 0.30 14.90
C LEU A 31 -8.15 1.12 16.04
N GLY A 32 -7.68 2.33 15.74
CA GLY A 32 -6.81 3.08 16.65
C GLY A 32 -5.44 2.41 16.85
N PRO A 33 -4.60 2.99 17.73
CA PRO A 33 -3.28 2.45 18.04
C PRO A 33 -3.35 1.21 18.96
N GLY A 34 -2.26 0.44 19.03
CA GLY A 34 -2.07 -0.63 20.03
C GLY A 34 -2.08 -2.07 19.50
N TYR A 35 -2.35 -2.26 18.21
CA TYR A 35 -2.31 -3.58 17.58
C TYR A 35 -0.94 -3.91 16.96
N HIS A 36 -0.67 -5.19 16.77
CA HIS A 36 0.46 -5.64 15.95
C HIS A 36 0.26 -5.27 14.48
N GLU A 37 1.36 -4.96 13.80
CA GLU A 37 1.45 -4.63 12.38
C GLU A 37 0.62 -5.56 11.48
N LYS A 38 0.70 -6.88 11.69
CA LYS A 38 -0.07 -7.90 10.96
C LYS A 38 -1.59 -7.67 10.95
N TYR A 39 -2.14 -6.98 11.96
CA TYR A 39 -3.56 -6.67 12.02
C TYR A 39 -3.90 -5.43 11.19
N TYR A 40 -3.04 -4.40 11.17
CA TYR A 40 -3.20 -3.27 10.27
C TYR A 40 -3.05 -3.69 8.82
N GLN A 41 -2.09 -4.56 8.50
CA GLN A 41 -1.93 -5.12 7.16
C GLN A 41 -3.23 -5.82 6.70
N LYS A 42 -3.79 -6.71 7.54
CA LYS A 42 -5.06 -7.39 7.24
C LYS A 42 -6.24 -6.43 7.08
N ALA A 43 -6.32 -5.40 7.91
CA ALA A 43 -7.37 -4.40 7.80
C ALA A 43 -7.21 -3.56 6.52
N LEU A 44 -5.97 -3.22 6.16
CA LEU A 44 -5.66 -2.46 4.96
C LEU A 44 -5.99 -3.26 3.69
N SER A 45 -5.74 -4.58 3.67
CA SER A 45 -6.16 -5.43 2.54
C SER A 45 -7.69 -5.45 2.39
N LYS A 46 -8.45 -5.45 3.49
CA LYS A 46 -9.92 -5.29 3.45
C LYS A 46 -10.33 -3.91 2.93
N ALA A 47 -9.68 -2.83 3.37
CA ALA A 47 -9.96 -1.48 2.87
C ALA A 47 -9.70 -1.36 1.37
N PHE A 48 -8.59 -1.91 0.87
CA PHE A 48 -8.31 -1.95 -0.57
C PHE A 48 -9.39 -2.69 -1.36
N LEU A 49 -9.83 -3.86 -0.89
CA LEU A 49 -10.93 -4.60 -1.52
C LEU A 49 -12.22 -3.78 -1.56
N MET A 50 -12.60 -3.12 -0.46
CA MET A 50 -13.81 -2.28 -0.40
C MET A 50 -13.73 -1.07 -1.33
N LYS A 51 -12.53 -0.51 -1.56
CA LYS A 51 -12.30 0.59 -2.50
C LYS A 51 -12.06 0.13 -3.94
N GLY A 52 -12.14 -1.18 -4.22
CA GLY A 52 -11.93 -1.76 -5.54
C GLY A 52 -10.52 -1.56 -6.08
N LEU A 53 -9.51 -1.52 -5.20
CA LEU A 53 -8.10 -1.49 -5.59
C LEU A 53 -7.61 -2.92 -5.84
N LYS A 54 -6.91 -3.13 -6.96
CA LYS A 54 -6.19 -4.39 -7.21
C LYS A 54 -4.87 -4.39 -6.47
N PHE A 55 -4.52 -5.47 -5.80
CA PHE A 55 -3.23 -5.60 -5.14
C PHE A 55 -2.74 -7.04 -5.06
N LEU A 56 -1.43 -7.21 -4.87
CA LEU A 56 -0.79 -8.45 -4.46
C LEU A 56 -0.28 -8.28 -3.03
N GLU A 57 -0.40 -9.32 -2.20
CA GLU A 57 0.15 -9.33 -0.85
C GLU A 57 1.50 -10.06 -0.81
N GLN A 58 2.37 -9.71 0.15
CA GLN A 58 3.61 -10.44 0.45
C GLN A 58 4.47 -10.64 -0.82
N VAL A 59 4.75 -9.54 -1.51
CA VAL A 59 5.46 -9.55 -2.77
C VAL A 59 6.94 -9.83 -2.52
N HIS A 60 7.38 -11.02 -2.93
CA HIS A 60 8.77 -11.44 -2.74
C HIS A 60 9.73 -10.57 -3.56
N PHE A 61 10.70 -9.98 -2.86
CA PHE A 61 11.79 -9.22 -3.45
C PHE A 61 13.14 -9.70 -2.87
N PRO A 62 13.97 -10.43 -3.65
CA PRO A 62 15.24 -10.93 -3.16
C PRO A 62 16.22 -9.77 -2.92
N LEU A 63 16.77 -9.70 -1.72
CA LEU A 63 17.83 -8.74 -1.41
C LEU A 63 19.14 -9.23 -2.01
N LYS A 64 19.71 -8.46 -2.93
CA LYS A 64 20.95 -8.79 -3.63
C LYS A 64 22.10 -7.87 -3.21
N TYR A 65 23.27 -8.45 -3.01
CA TYR A 65 24.54 -7.74 -2.88
C TYR A 65 25.54 -8.35 -3.87
N GLN A 66 26.08 -7.53 -4.78
CA GLN A 66 26.96 -7.97 -5.87
C GLN A 66 26.36 -9.17 -6.64
N GLU A 67 25.11 -9.04 -7.08
CA GLU A 67 24.33 -10.10 -7.76
C GLU A 67 24.06 -11.38 -6.95
N LYS A 68 24.59 -11.51 -5.73
CA LYS A 68 24.32 -12.64 -4.84
C LYS A 68 23.12 -12.33 -3.95
N VAL A 69 22.17 -13.26 -3.89
CA VAL A 69 21.02 -13.15 -2.98
C VAL A 69 21.52 -13.35 -1.55
N ILE A 70 21.34 -12.33 -0.71
CA ILE A 70 21.74 -12.33 0.71
C ILE A 70 20.55 -12.39 1.67
N GLY A 71 19.33 -12.26 1.15
CA GLY A 71 18.13 -12.30 1.98
C GLY A 71 16.85 -12.34 1.15
N ARG A 72 15.75 -12.62 1.83
CA ARG A 72 14.40 -12.55 1.27
C ARG A 72 13.70 -11.37 1.92
N ASN A 73 13.22 -10.45 1.12
CA ASN A 73 12.34 -9.39 1.59
C ASN A 73 10.95 -9.62 1.00
N PHE A 74 9.92 -9.17 1.71
CA PHE A 74 8.54 -9.25 1.27
C PHE A 74 7.92 -7.88 1.49
N PHE A 75 7.45 -7.28 0.40
CA PHE A 75 6.66 -6.06 0.51
C PHE A 75 5.24 -6.42 0.86
N ASP A 76 4.62 -5.61 1.72
CA ASP A 76 3.28 -5.84 2.19
C ASP A 76 2.27 -5.87 1.04
N PHE A 77 2.32 -4.86 0.16
CA PHE A 77 1.45 -4.81 -1.01
C PHE A 77 2.13 -4.25 -2.28
N LEU A 78 1.73 -4.77 -3.44
CA LEU A 78 1.84 -4.09 -4.74
C LEU A 78 0.45 -3.69 -5.22
N VAL A 79 0.13 -2.40 -5.20
CA VAL A 79 -1.20 -1.85 -5.52
C VAL A 79 -1.23 -1.32 -6.95
N GLU A 80 -2.27 -1.70 -7.71
CA GLU A 80 -2.49 -1.39 -9.13
C GLU A 80 -1.24 -1.61 -10.01
N GLY A 81 -0.39 -2.58 -9.63
CA GLY A 81 0.86 -2.87 -10.33
C GLY A 81 1.89 -1.74 -10.35
N SER A 82 1.69 -0.67 -9.57
CA SER A 82 2.43 0.59 -9.71
C SER A 82 3.03 1.13 -8.42
N VAL A 83 2.42 0.85 -7.25
CA VAL A 83 2.86 1.39 -5.96
C VAL A 83 3.11 0.26 -4.97
N ILE A 84 4.29 0.28 -4.33
CA ILE A 84 4.62 -0.60 -3.20
C ILE A 84 4.19 0.06 -1.90
N VAL A 85 3.51 -0.70 -1.04
CA VAL A 85 3.23 -0.35 0.36
C VAL A 85 4.02 -1.31 1.24
N LEU A 86 4.71 -0.75 2.23
CA LEU A 86 5.58 -1.44 3.18
C LEU A 86 4.90 -1.57 4.54
#